data_AF-A0AAD4MR76-F1
#
_entry.id   AF-A0AAD4MR76-F1
#
_cell.length_a   1.000
_cell.length_b   1.000
_cell.length_c   1.000
_cell.angle_alpha   90.00
_cell.angle_beta   90.00
_cell.angle_gamma   90.00
#
_symmetry.space_group_name_H-M   'P 1'
#
loop_
_entity.id
_entity.type
_entity.pdbx_description
1 polymer ?
#
loop_
_entity_poly.entity_id
_entity_poly.type
_entity_poly.pdbx_seq_one_letter_code
_entity_poly.pdbx_strand_id
1 'polypeptide(L)'
;MEFLPPTPAKRKRLALSDAAKKAISVYKRDHPSAKPEDVATEIQQRFQLDEAPARRTIYDILKESNKWLSEKILHRKAGQHPQLEEALLMWIKDKVSFCALSTSRFINLYQIDEEIKKRRQAKITEFLR
;
A
#
# COMPACT_ATOMS: atom_id res chain seq x y z
N MET A 1 -40.01 32.54 -27.80
CA MET A 1 -39.27 31.93 -26.68
C MET A 1 -38.01 31.32 -27.26
N GLU A 2 -36.86 31.97 -27.10
CA GLU A 2 -35.59 31.43 -27.60
C GLU A 2 -35.08 30.36 -26.63
N PHE A 3 -34.93 29.13 -27.13
CA PHE A 3 -34.32 28.02 -26.40
C PHE A 3 -32.80 28.20 -26.45
N LEU A 4 -32.22 28.74 -25.38
CA LEU A 4 -30.78 28.77 -25.22
C LEU A 4 -30.27 27.32 -25.00
N PRO A 5 -29.28 26.85 -25.77
CA PRO A 5 -28.71 25.52 -25.55
C PRO A 5 -28.03 25.46 -24.17
N PRO A 6 -28.10 24.31 -23.48
CA PRO A 6 -27.44 24.15 -22.19
C PRO A 6 -25.94 24.40 -22.34
N THR A 7 -25.43 25.35 -21.56
CA THR A 7 -23.99 25.64 -21.55
C THR A 7 -23.22 24.41 -21.05
N PRO A 8 -22.06 24.08 -21.66
CA PRO A 8 -21.31 22.90 -21.27
C PRO A 8 -20.85 23.04 -19.82
N ALA A 9 -21.40 22.20 -18.93
CA ALA A 9 -21.03 22.16 -17.53
C ALA A 9 -19.52 21.94 -17.39
N LYS A 10 -18.87 22.78 -16.57
CA LYS A 10 -17.44 22.65 -16.28
C LYS A 10 -17.19 21.26 -15.68
N ARG A 11 -16.43 20.41 -16.39
CA ARG A 11 -16.08 19.06 -15.91
C ARG A 11 -15.41 19.16 -14.54
N LYS A 12 -15.94 18.43 -13.56
CA LYS A 12 -15.31 18.29 -12.24
C LYS A 12 -13.96 17.62 -12.45
N ARG A 13 -12.89 18.24 -11.93
CA ARG A 13 -11.56 17.64 -11.97
C ARG A 13 -11.52 16.51 -10.96
N LEU A 14 -11.42 15.27 -11.43
CA LEU A 14 -11.15 14.11 -10.58
C LEU A 14 -9.80 14.30 -9.88
N ALA A 15 -9.82 14.41 -8.56
CA ALA A 15 -8.61 14.52 -7.76
C ALA A 15 -8.01 13.12 -7.57
N LEU A 16 -7.10 12.73 -8.46
CA LEU A 16 -6.38 11.46 -8.33
C LEU A 16 -5.27 11.58 -7.28
N SER A 17 -5.21 10.59 -6.38
CA SER A 17 -4.13 10.44 -5.41
C SER A 17 -2.80 10.11 -6.11
N ASP A 18 -1.68 10.43 -5.47
CA ASP A 18 -0.36 10.10 -6.02
C ASP A 18 -0.13 8.59 -6.12
N ALA A 19 -0.76 7.81 -5.23
CA ALA A 19 -0.79 6.35 -5.33
C ALA A 19 -1.50 5.88 -6.60
N ALA A 20 -2.62 6.50 -6.97
CA ALA A 20 -3.34 6.18 -8.20
C ALA A 20 -2.54 6.55 -9.46
N LYS A 21 -1.86 7.70 -9.47
CA LYS A 21 -0.97 8.11 -10.57
C LYS A 21 0.21 7.16 -10.75
N LYS A 22 0.79 6.69 -9.64
CA LYS A 22 1.83 5.66 -9.66
C LYS A 22 1.30 4.34 -10.19
N ALA A 23 0.12 3.90 -9.74
CA ALA A 23 -0.51 2.68 -10.24
C ALA A 23 -0.77 2.73 -11.75
N ILE A 24 -1.24 3.86 -12.30
CA ILE A 24 -1.39 4.07 -13.75
C ILE A 24 -0.06 3.84 -14.48
N SER A 25 1.01 4.43 -13.97
CA SER A 25 2.33 4.36 -14.59
C SER A 25 2.92 2.94 -14.52
N VAL A 26 2.71 2.24 -13.40
CA VAL A 26 3.13 0.84 -13.22
C VAL A 26 2.35 -0.07 -14.16
N TYR A 27 1.01 0.04 -14.18
CA TYR A 27 0.17 -0.82 -15.00
C TYR A 27 0.48 -0.69 -16.50
N LYS A 28 0.72 0.54 -16.99
CA LYS A 28 1.08 0.75 -18.40
C LYS A 28 2.48 0.23 -18.74
N ARG A 29 3.41 0.24 -17.78
CA ARG A 29 4.73 -0.36 -17.96
C ARG A 29 4.65 -1.88 -18.03
N ASP A 30 3.83 -2.49 -17.19
CA ASP A 30 3.67 -3.94 -17.10
C ASP A 30 2.79 -4.47 -18.27
N HIS A 31 1.88 -3.63 -18.80
CA HIS A 31 1.02 -3.92 -19.94
C HIS A 31 1.13 -2.82 -21.03
N PRO A 32 2.20 -2.81 -21.83
CA PRO A 32 2.45 -1.75 -22.82
C PRO A 32 1.36 -1.65 -23.89
N SER A 33 0.70 -2.76 -24.22
CA SER A 33 -0.39 -2.80 -25.20
C SER A 33 -1.77 -2.45 -24.63
N ALA A 34 -1.91 -2.28 -23.30
CA ALA A 34 -3.20 -1.96 -22.68
C ALA A 34 -3.76 -0.64 -23.21
N LYS A 35 -5.06 -0.62 -23.53
CA LYS A 35 -5.70 0.60 -23.99
C LYS A 35 -5.95 1.53 -22.80
N PRO A 36 -6.03 2.85 -23.02
CA PRO A 36 -6.32 3.80 -21.94
C PRO A 36 -7.63 3.49 -21.20
N GLU A 37 -8.61 2.91 -21.88
CA GLU A 37 -9.88 2.47 -21.31
C GLU A 37 -9.67 1.35 -20.29
N ASP A 38 -8.83 0.36 -20.60
CA ASP A 38 -8.49 -0.74 -19.69
C ASP A 38 -7.78 -0.23 -18.43
N VAL A 39 -6.85 0.72 -18.61
CA VAL A 39 -6.16 1.38 -17.49
C VAL A 39 -7.15 2.17 -16.63
N ALA A 40 -8.13 2.83 -17.24
CA ALA A 40 -9.13 3.60 -16.50
C ALA A 40 -9.99 2.68 -15.61
N THR A 41 -10.43 1.54 -16.15
CA THR A 41 -11.24 0.55 -15.43
C THR A 41 -10.48 -0.07 -14.27
N GLU A 42 -9.23 -0.49 -14.49
CA GLU A 42 -8.38 -1.05 -13.43
C GLU A 42 -8.22 -0.08 -12.25
N ILE A 43 -7.95 1.19 -12.56
CA ILE A 43 -7.71 2.21 -11.52
C ILE A 43 -9.00 2.59 -10.81
N GLN A 44 -10.12 2.63 -11.53
CA GLN A 44 -11.43 2.85 -10.92
C GLN A 44 -11.76 1.75 -9.92
N GLN A 45 -11.55 0.48 -10.28
CA GLN A 45 -11.80 -0.67 -9.41
C GLN A 45 -10.86 -0.68 -8.21
N ARG A 46 -9.56 -0.46 -8.45
CA ARG A 46 -8.52 -0.53 -7.41
C ARG A 46 -8.64 0.56 -6.35
N PHE A 47 -9.08 1.76 -6.73
CA PHE A 47 -9.21 2.90 -5.82
C PHE A 47 -10.67 3.25 -5.49
N GLN A 48 -11.63 2.45 -5.96
CA GLN A 48 -13.07 2.64 -5.72
C GLN A 48 -13.53 4.07 -6.07
N LEU A 49 -13.09 4.56 -7.23
CA LEU A 49 -13.43 5.91 -7.69
C LEU A 49 -14.86 5.94 -8.22
N ASP A 50 -15.60 6.99 -7.88
CA ASP A 50 -16.96 7.23 -8.38
C ASP A 50 -17.01 7.29 -9.91
N GLU A 51 -15.95 7.83 -10.52
CA GLU A 51 -15.81 8.00 -11.96
C GLU A 51 -14.44 7.51 -12.45
N ALA A 52 -14.43 6.85 -13.60
CA ALA A 52 -13.19 6.45 -14.27
C ALA A 52 -12.38 7.69 -14.73
N PRO A 53 -11.05 7.68 -14.59
CA PRO A 53 -10.22 8.77 -15.05
C PRO A 53 -10.33 8.93 -16.57
N ALA A 54 -10.48 10.18 -17.02
CA ALA A 54 -10.58 10.48 -18.44
C ALA A 54 -9.28 10.10 -19.19
N ARG A 55 -9.43 9.63 -20.43
CA ARG A 55 -8.30 9.24 -21.29
C ARG A 55 -7.19 10.29 -21.39
N ARG A 56 -7.55 11.57 -21.46
CA ARG A 56 -6.59 12.69 -21.49
C ARG A 56 -5.74 12.75 -20.21
N THR A 57 -6.38 12.60 -19.05
CA THR A 57 -5.72 12.59 -17.74
C THR A 57 -4.74 11.44 -17.63
N ILE A 58 -5.09 10.26 -18.16
CA ILE A 58 -4.20 9.10 -18.19
C ILE A 58 -2.96 9.42 -19.02
N TYR A 59 -3.11 9.99 -20.22
CA TYR A 59 -1.96 10.40 -21.04
C TYR A 59 -1.08 11.45 -20.35
N ASP A 60 -1.68 12.46 -19.72
CA ASP A 60 -0.94 13.49 -19.00
C ASP A 60 -0.09 12.86 -17.87
N ILE A 61 -0.66 11.89 -17.13
CA ILE A 61 0.05 11.15 -16.08
C ILE A 61 1.18 10.28 -16.66
N LEU A 62 0.92 9.58 -17.78
CA LEU A 62 1.91 8.73 -18.43
C LEU A 62 3.07 9.52 -19.03
N LYS A 63 2.82 10.75 -19.48
CA LYS A 63 3.89 11.67 -19.92
C LYS A 63 4.83 12.02 -18.77
N GLU A 64 4.30 12.11 -17.55
CA GLU A 64 5.08 12.26 -16.32
C GLU A 64 5.45 10.90 -15.67
N SER A 65 5.31 9.76 -16.36
CA SER A 65 5.53 8.43 -15.77
C SER A 65 6.87 8.28 -15.05
N ASN A 66 7.95 8.85 -15.60
CA ASN A 66 9.27 8.85 -14.98
C ASN A 66 9.28 9.46 -13.56
N LYS A 67 8.47 10.50 -13.30
CA LYS A 67 8.32 11.12 -11.98
C LYS A 67 7.65 10.20 -10.97
N TRP A 68 6.69 9.39 -11.43
CA TRP A 68 5.92 8.47 -10.59
C TRP A 68 6.61 7.12 -10.39
N LEU A 69 7.41 6.70 -11.38
CA LEU A 69 8.19 5.47 -11.36
C LEU A 69 9.56 5.65 -10.73
N SER A 70 10.11 6.86 -10.72
CA SER A 70 11.38 7.10 -10.04
C SER A 70 11.22 6.90 -8.53
N GLU A 71 11.98 5.95 -7.99
CA GLU A 71 12.22 5.82 -6.54
C GLU A 71 13.03 6.97 -5.95
N LYS A 72 13.33 8.01 -6.74
CA LYS A 72 13.80 9.27 -6.19
C LYS A 72 12.75 9.71 -5.18
N ILE A 73 13.03 9.43 -3.92
CA ILE A 73 12.32 9.86 -2.75
C ILE A 73 12.09 11.34 -3.03
N LEU A 74 10.88 11.68 -3.49
CA LEU A 74 10.43 13.07 -3.58
C LEU A 74 10.85 13.63 -2.25
N HIS A 75 11.80 14.56 -2.25
CA HIS A 75 12.33 15.15 -1.04
C HIS A 75 11.11 15.48 -0.19
N ARG A 76 10.80 14.63 0.80
CA ARG A 76 9.79 14.96 1.78
C ARG A 76 10.31 16.27 2.28
N LYS A 77 9.51 17.33 2.17
CA LYS A 77 9.83 18.62 2.78
C LYS A 77 10.45 18.26 4.12
N ALA A 78 11.75 18.54 4.29
CA ALA A 78 12.41 18.23 5.53
C ALA A 78 11.50 18.82 6.60
N GLY A 79 11.02 17.98 7.51
CA GLY A 79 10.18 18.47 8.59
C GLY A 79 10.92 19.59 9.31
N GLN A 80 10.21 20.37 10.10
CA GLN A 80 10.79 21.54 10.77
C GLN A 80 12.05 21.17 11.59
N HIS A 81 12.16 19.90 12.01
CA HIS A 81 13.30 19.33 12.73
C HIS A 81 13.71 17.95 12.17
N PRO A 82 14.49 17.87 11.08
CA PRO A 82 14.82 16.60 10.43
C PRO A 82 15.61 15.64 11.33
N GLN A 83 16.50 16.18 12.17
CA GLN A 83 17.30 15.40 13.12
C GLN A 83 16.44 14.79 14.24
N LEU A 84 15.40 15.51 14.68
CA LEU A 84 14.47 15.01 15.69
C LEU A 84 13.57 13.92 15.11
N GLU A 85 13.08 14.11 13.89
CA GLU A 85 12.28 13.10 13.18
C GLU A 85 13.08 11.82 12.95
N GLU A 86 14.36 11.94 12.58
CA GLU A 86 15.26 10.79 12.44
C GLU A 86 15.49 10.06 13.77
N ALA A 87 15.77 10.79 14.86
CA ALA A 87 15.90 10.21 16.19
C ALA A 87 14.62 9.50 16.66
N LEU A 88 13.45 10.10 16.40
CA LEU A 88 12.15 9.50 16.70
C LEU A 88 11.89 8.24 15.88
N LEU A 89 12.24 8.24 14.59
CA LEU A 89 12.10 7.06 13.73
C LEU A 89 13.01 5.92 14.20
N MET A 90 14.25 6.21 14.60
CA MET A 90 15.15 5.21 15.18
C MET A 90 14.59 4.64 16.48
N TRP A 91 14.07 5.49 17.37
CA TRP A 91 13.45 5.07 18.62
C TRP A 91 12.22 4.20 18.41
N ILE A 92 11.33 4.57 17.47
CA ILE A 92 10.15 3.76 17.13
C ILE A 92 10.58 2.41 16.55
N LYS A 93 11.57 2.37 15.65
CA LYS A 93 12.09 1.11 15.08
C LYS A 93 12.65 0.19 16.15
N ASP A 94 13.38 0.73 17.13
CA ASP A 94 13.90 -0.04 18.25
C ASP A 94 12.77 -0.63 19.12
N LYS A 95 11.74 0.19 19.43
CA LYS A 95 10.56 -0.27 20.20
C LYS A 95 9.72 -1.31 19.46
N VAL A 96 9.52 -1.15 18.15
CA VAL A 96 8.79 -2.13 17.33
C VAL A 96 9.57 -3.44 17.23
N SER A 97 10.91 -3.38 17.13
CA SER A 97 11.77 -4.57 17.14
C SER A 97 11.69 -5.32 18.48
N PHE A 98 11.63 -4.59 19.59
CA PHE A 98 11.45 -5.17 20.92
C PHE A 98 10.07 -5.86 21.08
N CYS A 99 8.99 -5.27 20.54
CA CYS A 99 7.65 -5.87 20.54
C CYS A 99 7.53 -7.11 19.63
N ALA A 100 8.25 -7.13 18.50
CA ALA A 100 8.27 -8.28 17.59
C ALA A 100 9.03 -9.48 18.20
N LEU A 101 10.10 -9.22 18.96
CA LEU A 101 10.90 -10.26 19.62
C LEU A 101 10.26 -10.82 20.90
N SER A 102 9.50 -10.02 21.64
CA SER A 102 8.79 -10.48 22.84
C SER A 102 7.64 -11.44 22.49
N THR A 103 6.92 -11.19 21.40
CA THR A 103 5.85 -12.09 20.94
C THR A 103 6.37 -13.45 20.49
N SER A 104 7.54 -13.47 19.83
CA SER A 104 8.15 -14.72 19.32
C SER A 104 8.71 -15.61 20.43
N ARG A 105 9.23 -15.04 21.53
CA ARG A 105 9.72 -15.82 22.69
C ARG A 105 8.60 -16.41 23.54
N PHE A 106 7.45 -15.73 23.66
CA PHE A 106 6.31 -16.24 24.42
C PHE A 106 5.64 -17.44 23.72
N ILE A 107 5.50 -17.42 22.39
CA ILE A 107 4.90 -18.54 21.65
C ILE A 107 5.77 -19.81 21.75
N ASN A 108 7.10 -19.65 21.74
CA ASN A 108 8.03 -20.78 21.79
C ASN A 108 8.02 -21.49 23.16
N LEU A 109 7.88 -20.76 24.26
CA LEU A 109 7.81 -21.34 25.61
C LEU A 109 6.54 -22.17 25.83
N TYR A 110 5.38 -21.73 25.31
CA TYR A 110 4.14 -22.49 25.42
C TYR A 110 4.16 -23.80 24.62
N GLN A 111 4.79 -23.82 23.44
CA GLN A 111 4.92 -25.04 22.65
C GLN A 111 5.85 -26.07 23.30
N ILE A 112 6.94 -25.62 23.92
CA ILE A 112 7.87 -26.50 24.63
C ILE A 112 7.18 -27.16 25.84
N ASP A 113 6.37 -26.40 26.59
CA ASP A 113 5.73 -26.92 27.81
C ASP A 113 4.65 -27.98 27.51
N GLU A 114 3.90 -27.80 26.42
CA GLU A 114 2.93 -28.80 25.95
C GLU A 114 3.61 -30.08 25.42
N GLU A 115 4.75 -29.97 24.73
CA GLU A 115 5.53 -31.14 24.32
C GLU A 115 6.10 -31.91 25.52
N ILE A 116 6.59 -31.20 26.55
CA ILE A 116 7.09 -31.84 27.77
C ILE A 116 5.95 -32.58 28.50
N LYS A 117 4.76 -32.00 28.60
CA LYS A 117 3.59 -32.66 29.18
C LYS A 117 3.20 -33.92 28.41
N LYS A 118 3.12 -33.85 27.07
CA LYS A 118 2.80 -35.02 26.23
C LYS A 118 3.81 -36.15 26.39
N ARG A 119 5.10 -35.85 26.40
CA ARG A 119 6.16 -36.85 26.60
C ARG A 119 6.10 -37.52 27.97
N ARG A 120 5.78 -36.75 29.02
CA ARG A 120 5.59 -37.32 30.37
C ARG A 120 4.39 -38.26 30.41
N GLN A 121 3.28 -37.87 29.79
CA GLN A 121 2.06 -38.66 29.78
C GLN A 121 2.22 -39.95 28.96
N ALA A 122 2.91 -39.89 27.81
CA ALA A 122 3.25 -41.07 27.02
C ALA A 122 4.12 -42.09 27.81
N LYS A 123 5.14 -41.60 28.52
CA LYS A 123 5.99 -42.46 29.37
C LYS A 123 5.23 -43.13 30.51
N ILE A 124 4.30 -42.43 31.14
CA ILE A 124 3.46 -43.00 32.21
C ILE A 124 2.57 -44.11 31.63
N THR A 125 1.98 -43.90 30.46
CA THR A 125 1.12 -44.89 29.80
C THR A 125 1.89 -46.14 29.36
N GLU A 126 3.13 -46.01 28.90
CA GLU A 126 4.00 -47.17 28.61
C GLU A 126 4.37 -47.96 29.86
N PHE A 127 4.58 -47.30 31.00
CA PHE A 127 4.95 -47.97 32.25
C PHE A 127 3.79 -48.73 32.90
N LEU A 128 2.54 -48.36 32.60
CA LEU A 128 1.33 -49.00 33.14
C LEU A 128 0.79 -50.14 32.27
N ARG A 129 1.52 -50.53 31.21
CA ARG A 129 1.16 -51.61 30.28
C ARG A 129 2.05 -52.82 30.49
#